data_AF-A0AAQ2T0G7-F1
#
_entry.id   AF-A0AAQ2T0G7-F1
#
_cell.length_a   1.000
_cell.length_b   1.000
_cell.length_c   1.000
_cell.angle_alpha   90.00
_cell.angle_beta   90.00
_cell.angle_gamma   90.00
#
_symmetry.space_group_name_H-M   'P 1'
#
loop_
_entity.id
_entity.type
_entity.pdbx_description
1 polymer ?
#
loop_
_entity_poly.entity_id
_entity_poly.type
_entity_poly.pdbx_seq_one_letter_code
_entity_poly.pdbx_strand_id
1 'polypeptide(L)' 'MKVKTSLAFDEQLALLSHADRIKIALFIQQIQQHGLRGLQGRNQSSAPTNPHTKKRASQF' A
#
# COMPACT_ATOMS: atom_id res chain seq x y z
N MET A 1 -13.45 6.44 4.37
CA MET A 1 -12.35 7.42 4.24
C MET A 1 -12.39 7.98 2.82
N LYS A 2 -12.38 9.30 2.61
CA LYS A 2 -12.36 9.87 1.25
C LYS A 2 -10.91 9.94 0.75
N VAL A 3 -10.55 9.11 -0.22
CA VAL A 3 -9.26 9.21 -0.91
C VAL A 3 -9.28 10.46 -1.78
N LYS A 4 -8.28 11.32 -1.61
CA LYS A 4 -8.05 12.50 -2.45
C LYS A 4 -6.91 12.19 -3.41
N THR A 5 -7.11 12.46 -4.69
CA THR A 5 -6.05 12.37 -5.71
C THR A 5 -5.45 13.75 -5.95
N SER A 6 -4.21 13.79 -6.44
CA SER A 6 -3.57 15.02 -6.90
C SER A 6 -3.80 15.20 -8.40
N LEU A 7 -3.68 16.44 -8.88
CA LEU A 7 -3.78 16.75 -10.31
C LEU A 7 -2.80 15.91 -11.15
N ALA A 8 -1.55 15.79 -10.68
CA ALA A 8 -0.53 14.97 -11.34
C ALA A 8 -0.91 13.47 -11.41
N PHE A 9 -1.58 12.94 -10.39
CA PHE A 9 -2.07 11.56 -10.42
C PHE A 9 -3.16 11.38 -11.47
N ASP A 10 -4.09 12.33 -11.56
CA ASP A 10 -5.20 12.28 -12.53
C ASP A 10 -4.67 12.37 -13.97
N GLU A 11 -3.66 13.21 -14.22
CA GLU A 11 -2.97 13.30 -15.51
C GLU A 11 -2.29 11.98 -15.90
N GLN A 12 -1.57 11.35 -14.96
CA GLN A 12 -0.91 10.06 -15.20
C GLN A 12 -1.93 8.93 -15.42
N LEU A 13 -3.03 8.94 -14.67
CA LEU A 13 -4.10 7.96 -14.81
C LEU A 13 -4.73 8.03 -16.20
N ALA A 14 -4.84 9.22 -16.79
CA ALA A 14 -5.40 9.43 -18.12
C ALA A 14 -4.55 8.79 -19.24
N LEU A 15 -3.23 8.64 -19.04
CA LEU A 15 -2.31 8.02 -20.00
C LEU A 15 -2.41 6.50 -20.03
N LEU A 16 -3.05 5.89 -19.04
CA LEU A 16 -3.15 4.44 -18.93
C LEU A 16 -4.26 3.85 -19.80
N SER A 17 -4.10 2.56 -20.12
CA SER A 17 -5.13 1.79 -20.79
C SER A 17 -6.43 1.76 -19.99
N HIS A 18 -7.57 1.55 -20.66
CA HIS A 18 -8.84 1.40 -19.95
C HIS A 18 -8.81 0.25 -18.93
N ALA A 19 -8.18 -0.88 -19.28
CA ALA A 19 -8.05 -2.03 -18.41
C ALA A 19 -7.27 -1.70 -17.12
N ASP A 20 -6.20 -0.91 -17.21
CA ASP A 20 -5.39 -0.55 -16.03
C ASP A 20 -6.08 0.52 -15.17
N ARG A 21 -6.80 1.46 -15.79
CA ARG A 21 -7.64 2.42 -15.06
C ARG A 21 -8.70 1.71 -14.21
N ILE A 22 -9.32 0.64 -14.71
CA ILE A 22 -10.26 -0.19 -13.94
C ILE A 22 -9.58 -0.81 -12.71
N LYS A 23 -8.41 -1.42 -12.88
CA LYS A 23 -7.66 -2.03 -11.77
C LYS A 23 -7.34 -1.02 -10.68
N ILE A 24 -6.91 0.19 -11.07
CA ILE A 24 -6.59 1.27 -10.13
C ILE A 24 -7.86 1.77 -9.43
N ALA A 25 -8.98 1.91 -10.14
CA ALA A 25 -10.25 2.32 -9.55
C ALA A 25 -10.73 1.30 -8.49
N LEU A 26 -10.65 0.00 -8.78
CA LEU A 26 -10.97 -1.06 -7.83
C LEU A 26 -10.07 -1.00 -6.58
N PHE A 27 -8.78 -0.73 -6.76
CA PHE A 27 -7.85 -0.56 -5.65
C PHE A 27 -8.20 0.66 -4.77
N ILE A 28 -8.49 1.82 -5.38
CA ILE A 28 -8.93 3.01 -4.65
C ILE A 28 -10.21 2.73 -3.88
N GLN A 29 -11.18 2.04 -4.50
CA GLN A 29 -12.43 1.64 -3.85
C GLN A 29 -12.17 0.76 -2.62
N GLN A 30 -11.30 -0.25 -2.74
CA GLN A 30 -10.89 -1.11 -1.63
C GLN A 30 -10.32 -0.28 -0.46
N ILE A 31 -9.43 0.67 -0.76
CA ILE A 31 -8.85 1.57 0.26
C ILE A 31 -9.92 2.47 0.90
N GLN A 32 -10.85 3.01 0.11
CA GLN A 32 -11.91 3.87 0.64
C GLN A 32 -12.82 3.13 1.63
N GLN A 33 -13.14 1.87 1.33
CA GLN A 33 -14.03 1.01 2.11
C GLN A 33 -13.34 0.41 3.34
N HIS A 34 -12.11 -0.09 3.19
CA HIS A 34 -11.46 -0.90 4.21
C HIS A 34 -10.21 -0.26 4.83
N GLY A 35 -9.80 0.92 4.34
CA GLY A 35 -8.50 1.50 4.66
C GLY A 35 -7.36 0.68 4.07
N LEU A 36 -6.16 0.81 4.63
CA LEU A 36 -4.98 0.03 4.22
C LEU A 36 -4.93 -1.38 4.87
N ARG A 37 -6.05 -1.85 5.42
CA ARG A 37 -6.14 -3.19 6.03
C ARG A 37 -5.89 -4.25 4.95
N GLY A 38 -4.91 -5.13 5.19
CA GLY A 38 -4.44 -6.13 4.22
C GLY A 38 -3.17 -5.73 3.44
N LEU A 39 -2.83 -4.44 3.40
CA LEU A 39 -1.53 -3.97 2.89
C LEU A 39 -0.46 -3.93 3.99
N GLN A 40 -0.89 -3.83 5.25
CA GLN A 40 -0.01 -3.84 6.45
C GLN A 40 0.72 -5.18 6.70
N GLY A 41 0.43 -6.25 5.95
CA GLY A 41 1.02 -7.58 6.16
C GLY A 41 2.21 -7.95 5.27
N ARG A 42 2.53 -7.18 4.23
CA ARG A 42 3.61 -7.53 3.28
C ARG A 42 4.98 -6.94 3.61
N ASN A 43 5.07 -6.06 4.60
CA ASN A 43 6.32 -5.60 5.20
C ASN A 43 6.71 -6.42 6.43
N GLN A 44 6.25 -7.66 6.56
CA GLN A 44 7.13 -8.63 7.22
C GLN A 44 8.30 -8.82 6.26
N SER A 45 9.32 -7.98 6.41
CA SER A 45 10.67 -8.39 6.05
C SER A 45 10.80 -9.83 6.52
N SER A 46 11.15 -10.74 5.61
CA SER A 46 11.81 -11.97 5.97
C SER A 46 13.14 -11.62 6.65
N ALA A 47 13.07 -11.00 7.83
CA ALA A 47 14.13 -11.07 8.79
C ALA A 47 14.28 -12.57 9.01
N PRO A 48 15.42 -13.17 8.61
CA PRO A 48 15.59 -14.61 8.74
C PRO A 48 15.24 -14.98 10.17
N THR A 49 14.44 -16.03 10.31
CA THR A 49 14.02 -16.68 11.55
C THR A 49 15.23 -17.30 12.24
N ASN A 50 16.28 -16.50 12.47
CA ASN A 50 17.41 -16.87 13.26
C ASN A 50 17.06 -16.50 14.71
N PRO A 51 16.80 -17.47 15.59
CA PRO A 51 16.46 -17.19 16.99
C PRO A 51 17.57 -16.44 17.76
N HIS A 52 18.77 -16.29 17.18
CA HIS A 52 19.91 -15.62 17.81
C HIS A 52 20.03 -14.11 17.55
N THR A 53 19.18 -13.48 16.74
CA THR A 53 19.29 -12.02 16.44
C THR A 53 18.28 -11.14 17.18
N LYS A 54 17.86 -11.51 18.40
CA LYS A 54 17.18 -10.57 19.31
C LYS A 54 18.17 -9.53 19.85
N LYS A 55 18.49 -8.50 19.05
CA LYS A 55 19.02 -7.25 19.62
C LYS A 55 17.82 -6.40 20.04
N ARG A 56 17.67 -6.25 21.37
CA ARG A 56 16.72 -5.36 22.03
C ARG A 56 16.85 -3.94 21.45
N ALA A 57 15.80 -3.45 20.81
CA ALA A 57 15.63 -2.03 20.53
C ALA A 57 14.64 -1.46 21.54
N SER A 58 15.13 -1.12 22.72
CA SER A 58 14.46 -0.22 23.68
C SER A 58 15.48 0.29 24.69
N GLN A 59 16.36 1.18 24.22
CA GLN A 59 17.09 2.16 25.02
C GLN A 59 17.63 3.18 24.03
N PHE A 60 16.87 4.25 23.80
CA PHE A 60 17.30 5.63 23.54
C PHE A 60 16.05 6.51 23.58
#